data_AF-A0A7C0VD06-F1
#
_entry.id   AF-A0A7C0VD06-F1
#
_cell.length_a   1.000
_cell.length_b   1.000
_cell.length_c   1.000
_cell.angle_alpha   90.00
_cell.angle_beta   90.00
_cell.angle_gamma   90.00
#
_symmetry.space_group_name_H-M   'P 1'
#
loop_
_entity.id
_entity.type
_entity.pdbx_description
1 polymer ?
#
loop_
_entity_poly.entity_id
_entity_poly.type
_entity_poly.pdbx_seq_one_letter_code
_entity_poly.pdbx_strand_id
1 'polypeptide(L)'
;MAGEALLERLDPRVSEAVARHFEVVKAYWERVTPTFIVRPRGEGYRQSLVKPSFKSLAAELKPLGYLPKIRWIVDSYHISILPRGEPVEEDQSRFRLLLAVTVLSIALDGFLRSRNPVLARELMADTPLVFN
;
A
#
# COMPACT_ATOMS: atom_id res chain seq x y z
N MET A 1 23.93 -19.66 -20.06
CA MET A 1 22.97 -19.59 -21.18
C MET A 1 21.50 -19.59 -20.78
N ALA A 2 21.09 -20.00 -19.57
CA ALA A 2 19.68 -19.94 -19.15
C ALA A 2 19.18 -18.53 -18.77
N GLY A 3 20.07 -17.55 -18.53
CA GLY A 3 19.71 -16.20 -18.10
C GLY A 3 19.31 -15.23 -19.21
N GLU A 4 19.83 -15.41 -20.43
CA GLU A 4 19.58 -14.50 -21.56
C GLU A 4 18.19 -14.72 -22.18
N ALA A 5 17.77 -15.97 -22.38
CA ALA A 5 16.43 -16.30 -22.86
C ALA A 5 15.30 -15.89 -21.88
N LEU A 6 15.63 -15.67 -20.60
CA LEU A 6 14.69 -15.20 -19.58
C LEU A 6 14.45 -13.68 -19.63
N LEU A 7 15.37 -12.92 -20.22
CA LEU A 7 15.24 -11.47 -20.42
C LEU A 7 14.33 -11.14 -21.60
N GLU A 8 14.21 -12.03 -22.61
CA GLU A 8 13.35 -11.81 -23.78
C GLU A 8 11.84 -11.81 -23.45
N ARG A 9 11.42 -12.50 -22.37
CA ARG A 9 10.03 -12.50 -21.89
C ARG A 9 9.71 -11.34 -20.95
N LEU A 10 10.73 -10.65 -20.48
CA LEU A 10 10.56 -9.51 -19.60
C LEU A 10 10.34 -8.26 -20.45
N ASP A 11 9.41 -7.40 -20.05
CA ASP A 11 9.32 -6.06 -20.65
C ASP A 11 10.69 -5.37 -20.53
N PRO A 12 11.34 -4.99 -21.65
CA PRO A 12 12.67 -4.36 -21.64
C PRO A 12 12.71 -3.12 -20.76
N ARG A 13 11.58 -2.41 -20.62
CA ARG A 13 11.46 -1.23 -19.78
C ARG A 13 11.69 -1.54 -18.31
N VAL A 14 11.30 -2.74 -17.86
CA VAL A 14 11.46 -3.18 -16.47
C VAL A 14 12.92 -3.53 -16.17
N SER A 15 13.58 -4.29 -17.04
CA SER A 15 14.99 -4.63 -16.85
C SER A 15 15.89 -3.39 -16.90
N GLU A 16 15.63 -2.47 -17.84
CA GLU A 16 16.34 -1.20 -17.94
C GLU A 16 16.14 -0.31 -16.70
N ALA A 17 14.91 -0.20 -16.19
CA ALA A 17 14.64 0.54 -14.96
C ALA A 17 15.42 -0.03 -13.77
N VAL A 18 15.41 -1.36 -13.59
CA VAL A 18 16.17 -2.02 -12.51
C VAL A 18 17.68 -1.78 -12.67
N ALA A 19 18.20 -1.92 -13.89
CA ALA A 19 19.62 -1.74 -14.19
C ALA A 19 20.11 -0.28 -14.06
N ARG A 20 19.22 0.72 -14.16
CA ARG A 20 19.55 2.12 -13.90
C ARG A 20 19.81 2.39 -12.42
N HIS A 21 18.94 1.88 -11.54
CA HIS A 21 18.98 2.16 -10.10
C HIS A 21 19.87 1.19 -9.31
N PHE A 22 20.12 -0.01 -9.85
CA PHE A 22 20.87 -1.06 -9.18
C PHE A 22 21.85 -1.78 -10.11
N GLU A 23 22.90 -2.36 -9.52
CA GLU A 23 23.73 -3.33 -10.20
C GLU A 23 23.05 -4.70 -10.13
N VAL A 24 22.66 -5.24 -11.29
CA VAL A 24 21.99 -6.55 -11.39
C VAL A 24 23.05 -7.65 -11.39
N VAL A 25 23.07 -8.46 -10.34
CA VAL A 25 23.98 -9.61 -10.22
C VAL A 25 23.41 -10.80 -10.97
N LYS A 26 22.11 -11.04 -10.82
CA LYS A 26 21.41 -12.16 -11.44
C LYS A 26 19.93 -11.86 -11.60
N ALA A 27 19.35 -12.26 -12.72
CA ALA A 27 17.91 -12.28 -12.94
C ALA A 27 17.41 -13.72 -12.95
N TYR A 28 16.25 -13.98 -12.35
CA TYR A 28 15.59 -15.28 -12.37
C TYR A 28 14.07 -15.11 -12.21
N TRP A 29 13.30 -16.15 -12.49
CA TRP A 29 11.85 -16.14 -12.27
C TRP A 29 11.51 -16.91 -11.00
N GLU A 30 10.85 -16.24 -10.06
CA GLU A 30 10.24 -16.89 -8.89
C GLU A 30 8.78 -17.21 -9.23
N ARG A 31 8.53 -18.47 -9.62
CA ARG A 31 7.23 -18.95 -10.13
C ARG A 31 6.82 -18.20 -11.41
N VAL A 32 6.05 -17.12 -11.27
CA VAL A 32 5.50 -16.28 -12.35
C VAL A 32 5.96 -14.82 -12.24
N THR A 33 6.82 -14.52 -11.28
CA THR A 33 7.27 -13.16 -10.99
C THR A 33 8.75 -13.03 -11.34
N PRO A 34 9.14 -12.06 -12.18
CA PRO A 34 10.54 -11.80 -12.43
C PRO A 34 11.21 -11.18 -11.19
N THR A 35 12.34 -11.75 -10.81
CA THR A 35 13.11 -11.38 -9.61
C THR A 35 14.57 -11.13 -9.94
N PHE A 36 15.11 -10.06 -9.37
CA PHE A 36 16.47 -9.59 -9.59
C PHE A 36 17.24 -9.64 -8.28
N ILE A 37 18.38 -10.32 -8.27
CA ILE A 37 19.39 -10.18 -7.23
C ILE A 37 20.19 -8.92 -7.56
N VAL A 38 20.15 -7.94 -6.67
CA VAL A 38 20.70 -6.61 -6.90
C VAL A 38 21.68 -6.18 -5.81
N ARG A 39 22.58 -5.29 -6.20
CA ARG A 39 23.46 -4.53 -5.28
C ARG A 39 23.20 -3.03 -5.46
N PRO A 40 23.23 -2.26 -4.36
CA PRO A 40 23.12 -0.81 -4.45
C PRO A 40 24.35 -0.24 -5.18
N ARG A 41 24.13 0.78 -6.02
CA ARG A 41 25.21 1.56 -6.64
C ARG A 41 25.66 2.68 -5.70
N GLY A 42 26.97 2.94 -5.65
CA GLY A 42 27.58 4.03 -4.89
C GLY A 42 28.45 3.57 -3.71
N GLU A 43 29.26 4.49 -3.18
CA GLU A 43 30.11 4.28 -2.02
C GLU A 43 29.36 4.66 -0.73
N GLY A 44 29.28 3.74 0.24
CA GLY A 44 28.60 3.96 1.52
C GLY A 44 28.01 2.69 2.13
N TYR A 45 27.31 2.84 3.27
CA TYR A 45 26.61 1.73 3.92
C TYR A 45 25.48 1.22 3.01
N ARG A 46 25.51 -0.08 2.68
CA ARG A 46 24.55 -0.70 1.74
C ARG A 46 23.08 -0.42 2.10
N GLN A 47 22.74 -0.41 3.39
CA GLN A 47 21.36 -0.21 3.85
C GLN A 47 20.83 1.21 3.59
N SER A 48 21.67 2.24 3.65
CA SER A 48 21.24 3.63 3.43
C SER A 48 21.05 3.96 1.95
N LEU A 49 21.77 3.27 1.06
CA LEU A 49 21.70 3.46 -0.39
C LEU A 49 20.49 2.74 -1.03
N VAL A 50 20.03 1.64 -0.44
CA VAL A 50 18.96 0.82 -1.01
C VAL A 50 17.61 1.53 -0.99
N LYS A 51 17.27 2.18 0.12
CA LYS A 51 15.96 2.84 0.30
C LYS A 51 15.70 3.95 -0.74
N PRO A 52 16.60 4.92 -0.99
CA PRO A 52 16.38 5.95 -1.99
C PRO A 52 16.34 5.37 -3.41
N SER A 53 17.27 4.47 -3.78
CA SER A 53 17.26 3.83 -5.11
C SER A 53 15.99 3.01 -5.36
N PHE A 54 15.49 2.32 -4.33
CA PHE A 54 14.24 1.57 -4.42
C PHE A 54 13.03 2.50 -4.59
N LYS A 55 13.00 3.63 -3.89
CA LYS A 55 11.93 4.63 -4.04
C LYS A 55 11.90 5.21 -5.45
N SER A 56 13.06 5.52 -6.03
CA SER A 56 13.18 5.99 -7.41
C SER A 56 12.73 4.93 -8.42
N LEU A 57 13.16 3.67 -8.25
CA LEU A 57 12.70 2.55 -9.06
C LEU A 57 11.17 2.37 -8.99
N ALA A 58 10.60 2.44 -7.79
CA ALA A 58 9.15 2.33 -7.61
C ALA A 58 8.38 3.47 -8.28
N ALA A 59 8.89 4.70 -8.21
CA ALA A 59 8.28 5.85 -8.87
C ALA A 59 8.27 5.70 -10.40
N GLU A 60 9.33 5.12 -10.97
CA GLU A 60 9.46 4.87 -12.41
C GLU A 60 8.59 3.71 -12.90
N LEU A 61 8.48 2.63 -12.11
CA LEU A 61 7.71 1.44 -12.46
C LEU A 61 6.20 1.58 -12.22
N LYS A 62 5.79 2.42 -11.27
CA LYS A 62 4.38 2.67 -10.94
C LYS A 62 3.52 3.12 -12.13
N PRO A 63 3.92 4.09 -12.99
CA PRO A 63 3.13 4.48 -14.16
C PRO A 63 3.07 3.39 -15.23
N LEU A 64 4.03 2.46 -15.24
CA LEU A 64 4.05 1.32 -16.15
C LEU A 64 3.16 0.17 -15.68
N GLY A 65 2.45 0.33 -14.55
CA GLY A 65 1.60 -0.73 -13.99
C GLY A 65 2.38 -1.82 -13.27
N TYR A 66 3.63 -1.56 -12.85
CA TYR A 66 4.42 -2.52 -12.09
C TYR A 66 4.65 -2.05 -10.66
N LEU A 67 4.68 -3.01 -9.73
CA LEU A 67 5.00 -2.80 -8.32
C LEU A 67 6.26 -3.58 -7.95
N PRO A 68 7.39 -2.91 -7.69
CA PRO A 68 8.57 -3.59 -7.18
C PRO A 68 8.38 -3.94 -5.69
N LYS A 69 8.86 -5.12 -5.30
CA LYS A 69 8.92 -5.59 -3.92
C LYS A 69 10.36 -6.00 -3.60
N ILE A 70 10.92 -5.45 -2.53
CA ILE A 70 12.27 -5.78 -2.08
C ILE A 70 12.23 -6.78 -0.90
N ARG A 71 13.15 -7.76 -0.91
CA ARG A 71 13.41 -8.70 0.19
C ARG A 71 14.92 -8.82 0.41
N TRP A 72 15.34 -8.99 1.66
CA TRP A 72 16.73 -9.33 2.00
C TRP A 72 16.81 -10.83 2.26
N ILE A 73 17.69 -11.52 1.52
CA ILE A 73 17.89 -12.97 1.62
C ILE A 73 19.39 -13.24 1.60
N VAL A 74 19.90 -13.86 2.67
CA VAL A 74 21.29 -14.36 2.82
C VAL A 74 22.29 -13.43 2.13
N ASP A 75 22.40 -12.20 2.63
CA ASP A 75 23.33 -11.16 2.18
C ASP A 75 23.09 -10.48 0.84
N SER A 76 21.92 -10.70 0.24
CA SER A 76 21.57 -10.08 -1.04
C SER A 76 20.16 -9.49 -1.03
N TYR A 77 19.99 -8.40 -1.80
CA TYR A 77 18.68 -7.81 -2.03
C TYR A 77 18.04 -8.45 -3.26
N HIS A 78 16.82 -8.91 -3.08
CA HIS A 78 15.99 -9.47 -4.13
C HIS A 78 14.85 -8.50 -4.43
N ILE A 79 14.78 -8.01 -5.67
CA ILE A 79 13.69 -7.18 -6.16
C ILE A 79 12.79 -8.03 -7.04
N SER A 80 11.57 -8.29 -6.60
CA SER A 80 10.52 -8.96 -7.40
C SER A 80 9.63 -7.90 -8.04
N ILE A 81 9.34 -8.01 -9.33
CA ILE A 81 8.45 -7.06 -10.03
C ILE A 81 7.09 -7.71 -10.22
N LEU A 82 6.09 -7.21 -9.50
CA LEU A 82 4.72 -7.69 -9.63
C LEU A 82 3.97 -6.83 -10.64
N PRO A 83 3.21 -7.42 -11.57
CA PRO A 83 2.21 -6.64 -12.30
C PRO A 83 1.20 -6.14 -11.27
N ARG A 84 0.94 -4.83 -11.29
CA ARG A 84 -0.22 -4.28 -10.61
C ARG A 84 -1.40 -4.80 -11.40
N GLY A 85 -2.11 -5.80 -10.86
CA GLY A 85 -3.43 -6.14 -11.38
C GLY A 85 -4.26 -4.88 -11.52
N GLU A 86 -5.24 -4.86 -12.43
CA GLU A 86 -6.12 -3.71 -12.60
C GLU A 86 -6.50 -3.18 -11.22
N PRO A 87 -6.32 -1.87 -10.95
CA PRO A 87 -6.76 -1.32 -9.69
C PRO A 87 -8.24 -1.69 -9.57
N VAL A 88 -8.57 -2.58 -8.65
CA VAL A 88 -9.96 -2.79 -8.28
C VAL A 88 -10.39 -1.42 -7.82
N GLU A 89 -11.20 -0.75 -8.62
CA GLU A 89 -11.84 0.50 -8.21
C GLU A 89 -12.68 0.12 -6.99
N GLU A 90 -12.10 0.30 -5.81
CA GLU A 90 -12.84 0.22 -4.57
C GLU A 90 -13.88 1.32 -4.67
N ASP A 91 -15.13 0.90 -4.81
CA ASP A 91 -16.27 1.76 -5.01
C ASP A 91 -16.47 2.61 -3.74
N GLN A 92 -15.82 3.78 -3.72
CA GLN A 92 -15.85 4.72 -2.61
C GLN A 92 -17.29 5.13 -2.25
N SER A 93 -18.24 5.00 -3.19
CA SER A 93 -19.65 5.29 -2.93
C SER A 93 -20.23 4.36 -1.86
N ARG A 94 -19.85 3.07 -1.87
CA ARG A 94 -20.31 2.07 -0.88
C ARG A 94 -19.81 2.41 0.52
N PHE A 95 -18.54 2.80 0.64
CA PHE A 95 -17.96 3.20 1.91
C PHE A 95 -18.63 4.47 2.46
N ARG A 96 -18.85 5.48 1.62
CA ARG A 96 -19.56 6.71 2.00
C ARG A 96 -21.00 6.43 2.42
N LEU A 97 -21.68 5.53 1.73
CA LEU A 97 -23.05 5.13 2.06
C LEU A 97 -23.12 4.39 3.39
N LEU A 98 -22.23 3.43 3.63
CA LEU A 98 -22.10 2.74 4.92
C LEU A 98 -21.81 3.72 6.06
N LEU A 99 -20.90 4.66 5.84
CA LEU A 99 -20.59 5.70 6.82
C LEU A 99 -21.81 6.58 7.13
N ALA A 100 -22.53 7.03 6.10
CA ALA A 100 -23.72 7.85 6.25
C ALA A 100 -24.83 7.11 7.01
N VAL A 101 -25.10 5.85 6.68
CA VAL A 101 -26.08 5.00 7.39
C VAL A 101 -25.68 4.86 8.85
N THR A 102 -24.41 4.59 9.14
CA THR A 102 -23.92 4.40 10.51
C THR A 102 -24.07 5.67 11.34
N VAL A 103 -23.68 6.83 10.79
CA VAL A 103 -23.84 8.13 11.48
C VAL A 103 -25.31 8.43 11.73
N LEU A 104 -26.19 8.18 10.75
CA LEU A 104 -27.63 8.41 10.89
C LEU A 104 -28.24 7.50 11.97
N SER A 105 -27.86 6.22 12.01
CA SER A 105 -28.34 5.27 13.02
C SER A 105 -27.91 5.68 14.44
N ILE A 106 -26.66 6.09 14.64
CA ILE A 106 -26.17 6.56 15.94
C ILE A 106 -26.88 7.85 16.35
N ALA A 107 -27.05 8.80 15.42
CA ALA A 107 -27.74 10.05 15.68
C ALA A 107 -29.21 9.82 16.05
N LEU A 108 -29.90 8.89 15.37
CA LEU A 108 -31.28 8.52 15.67
C LEU A 108 -31.39 7.82 17.03
N ASP A 109 -30.53 6.85 17.35
CA ASP A 109 -30.53 6.22 18.68
C ASP A 109 -30.28 7.25 19.79
N GLY A 110 -29.32 8.15 19.59
CA GLY A 110 -29.05 9.25 20.51
C GLY A 110 -30.23 10.22 20.67
N PHE A 111 -30.90 10.58 19.57
CA PHE A 111 -32.06 11.47 19.58
C PHE A 111 -33.28 10.84 20.27
N LEU A 112 -33.53 9.55 20.03
CA LEU A 112 -34.61 8.81 20.69
C LEU A 112 -34.36 8.66 22.18
N ARG A 113 -33.10 8.44 22.60
CA ARG A 113 -32.74 8.37 24.02
C ARG A 113 -32.80 9.73 24.73
N SER A 114 -32.38 10.81 24.08
CA SER A 114 -32.37 12.15 24.70
C SER A 114 -33.78 12.71 24.93
N ARG A 115 -34.75 12.28 24.13
CA ARG A 115 -36.17 12.63 24.30
C ARG A 115 -36.97 11.66 25.18
N ASN A 116 -36.30 10.71 25.84
CA ASN A 116 -36.97 9.79 26.75
C ASN A 116 -37.14 10.43 28.14
N PRO A 117 -38.37 10.78 28.57
CA PRO A 117 -38.62 11.44 29.84
C PRO A 117 -38.29 10.58 31.07
N VAL A 118 -38.22 9.25 30.90
CA VAL A 118 -37.82 8.31 31.95
C VAL A 118 -36.33 8.45 32.23
N LEU A 119 -35.50 8.41 31.18
CA LEU A 119 -34.04 8.61 31.29
C LEU A 119 -33.67 10.01 31.78
N ALA A 120 -34.38 11.05 31.35
CA ALA A 120 -34.16 12.41 31.85
C ALA A 120 -34.46 12.53 33.35
N ARG A 121 -35.49 11.84 33.86
CA ARG A 121 -35.82 11.82 35.30
C ARG A 121 -34.82 11.03 36.12
N GLU A 122 -34.32 9.90 35.63
CA GLU A 122 -33.35 9.07 36.36
C GLU A 122 -31.92 9.63 36.32
N LEU A 123 -31.49 10.22 35.21
CA LEU A 123 -30.12 10.73 35.05
C LEU A 123 -29.95 12.20 35.46
N MET A 124 -31.03 12.99 35.52
CA MET A 124 -30.99 14.42 35.86
C MET A 124 -31.89 14.80 37.06
N ALA A 125 -32.12 13.87 37.99
CA ALA A 125 -33.01 14.06 39.14
C ALA A 125 -32.73 15.33 39.97
N ASP A 126 -31.46 15.73 40.12
CA ASP A 126 -31.03 16.87 40.95
C ASP A 126 -30.49 18.08 40.15
N THR A 127 -30.73 18.16 38.83
CA THR A 127 -30.23 19.28 38.03
C THR A 127 -31.31 20.35 37.86
N PRO A 128 -31.18 21.57 38.44
CA PRO A 128 -32.17 22.61 38.22
C PRO A 128 -32.13 23.08 36.76
N LEU A 129 -33.25 22.91 36.07
CA LEU A 129 -33.43 23.42 34.71
C LEU A 129 -33.54 24.95 34.76
N VAL A 130 -32.41 25.63 34.57
CA VAL A 130 -32.41 27.07 34.32
C VAL A 130 -32.79 27.29 32.85
N PHE A 131 -34.04 27.67 32.62
CA PHE A 131 -34.45 28.27 31.35
C PHE A 131 -34.11 29.76 31.38
N ASN A 132 -33.53 30.27 30.30
CA ASN A 132 -33.39 31.71 30.03
C ASN A 132 -34.43 32.11 29.00
#